data_AF-A0A520EHQ1-F1
#
_entry.id   AF-A0A520EHQ1-F1
#
_cell.length_a   1.000
_cell.length_b   1.000
_cell.length_c   1.000
_cell.angle_alpha   90.00
_cell.angle_beta   90.00
_cell.angle_gamma   90.00
#
_symmetry.space_group_name_H-M   'P 1'
#
loop_
_entity.id
_entity.type
_entity.pdbx_description
1 polymer ?
#
loop_
_entity_poly.entity_id
_entity_poly.type
_entity_poly.pdbx_seq_one_letter_code
_entity_poly.pdbx_strand_id
1 'polypeptide(L)' 'MKKNFISNSSSSIRMFKSDFMESLSKVKYYVPLIVYIPVIGYLFYKSFAEINMSVISFAGWFLLGLAIWTITEYILH' A
#
# COMPACT_ATOMS: atom_id res chain seq x y z
N MET A 1 37.50 21.45 6.93
CA MET A 1 37.01 20.19 7.54
C MET A 1 35.53 20.02 7.21
N LYS A 2 35.14 18.93 6.54
CA LYS A 2 33.74 18.64 6.19
C LYS A 2 33.02 18.23 7.48
N LYS A 3 32.05 19.03 7.95
CA LYS A 3 31.22 18.65 9.11
C LYS A 3 30.28 17.54 8.67
N ASN A 4 30.49 16.33 9.18
CA ASN A 4 29.57 15.21 8.98
C ASN A 4 28.39 15.40 9.95
N PHE A 5 27.35 16.11 9.53
CA PHE A 5 26.12 16.24 10.32
C PHE A 5 25.32 14.95 10.20
N ILE A 6 25.21 14.20 11.30
CA ILE A 6 24.27 13.08 11.43
C ILE A 6 22.98 13.68 12.02
N SER A 7 21.93 13.78 11.21
CA SER A 7 20.62 14.21 11.71
C SER A 7 19.96 13.07 12.46
N ASN A 8 19.86 13.20 13.79
CA ASN A 8 19.08 12.29 14.65
C ASN A 8 17.58 12.70 14.72
N SER A 9 17.11 13.60 13.84
CA SER A 9 15.72 14.06 13.86
C SER A 9 14.78 13.02 13.25
N SER A 10 13.68 12.71 13.94
CA SER A 10 12.58 11.87 13.41
C SER A 10 11.75 12.53 12.30
N SER A 11 12.01 13.81 12.02
CA SER A 11 11.30 14.58 10.99
C SER A 11 11.81 14.25 9.58
N SER A 12 10.87 13.97 8.67
CA SER A 12 11.14 13.81 7.24
C SER A 12 11.71 15.11 6.63
N ILE A 13 12.79 14.98 5.86
CA ILE A 13 13.49 16.09 5.19
C ILE A 13 12.67 16.57 3.99
N ARG A 14 12.71 17.88 3.72
CA ARG A 14 12.06 18.49 2.57
C ARG A 14 12.69 18.04 1.25
N MET A 15 11.87 17.60 0.29
CA MET A 15 12.32 17.12 -1.03
C MET A 15 12.13 18.16 -2.14
N PHE A 16 11.04 18.93 -2.11
CA PHE A 16 10.64 19.83 -3.21
C PHE A 16 10.57 21.29 -2.75
N LYS A 17 10.99 22.21 -3.62
CA LYS A 17 10.85 23.66 -3.35
C LYS A 17 9.38 24.12 -3.34
N SER A 18 8.52 23.49 -4.15
CA SER A 18 7.08 23.76 -4.19
C SER A 18 6.39 23.14 -2.98
N ASP A 19 5.57 23.92 -2.27
CA ASP A 19 4.79 23.43 -1.12
C ASP A 19 3.75 22.38 -1.52
N PHE A 20 3.16 22.54 -2.72
CA PHE A 20 2.20 21.56 -3.25
C PHE A 20 2.85 20.19 -3.46
N MET A 21 4.00 20.15 -4.16
CA MET A 21 4.72 18.90 -4.42
C MET A 21 5.26 18.27 -3.13
N GLU A 22 5.68 19.11 -2.18
CA GLU A 22 6.16 18.64 -0.86
C GLU A 22 5.05 17.98 -0.04
N SER A 23 3.78 18.37 -0.22
CA SER A 23 2.67 17.70 0.46
C SER A 23 2.43 16.28 -0.06
N LEU A 24 2.72 16.02 -1.33
CA LEU A 24 2.53 14.72 -1.98
C LEU A 24 3.67 13.73 -1.71
N SER A 25 4.84 14.21 -1.24
CA SER A 25 5.98 13.34 -0.92
C SER A 25 5.88 12.68 0.46
N LYS A 26 4.93 13.10 1.30
CA LYS A 26 4.79 12.62 2.68
C LYS A 26 3.46 11.89 2.87
N VAL A 27 3.53 10.57 2.86
CA VAL A 27 2.36 9.72 3.04
C VAL A 27 2.39 9.11 4.45
N LYS A 28 1.31 9.30 5.21
CA LYS A 28 1.15 8.69 6.53
C LYS A 28 0.82 7.21 6.37
N TYR A 29 1.27 6.38 7.32
CA TYR A 29 1.11 4.92 7.25
C TYR A 29 -0.34 4.43 7.07
N TYR A 30 -1.33 5.20 7.53
CA TYR A 30 -2.74 4.83 7.43
C TYR A 30 -3.38 5.17 6.07
N VAL A 31 -2.72 5.99 5.23
CA VAL A 31 -3.29 6.40 3.94
C VAL A 31 -3.52 5.20 3.01
N PRO A 32 -2.54 4.28 2.81
CA PRO A 32 -2.79 3.06 2.05
C PRO A 32 -3.96 2.22 2.60
N LEU A 33 -4.11 2.14 3.93
CA LEU A 33 -5.19 1.38 4.55
C LEU A 33 -6.56 1.97 4.20
N ILE A 34 -6.71 3.29 4.30
CA ILE A 34 -7.96 3.98 3.95
C ILE A 34 -8.30 3.80 2.47
N VAL A 35 -7.30 3.77 1.58
CA VAL A 35 -7.52 3.61 0.14
C VAL A 35 -7.88 2.16 -0.21
N TYR A 36 -7.09 1.19 0.25
CA TYR A 36 -7.18 -0.18 -0.26
C TYR A 36 -8.14 -1.07 0.53
N ILE A 37 -8.35 -0.86 1.84
CA ILE A 37 -9.28 -1.69 2.62
C ILE A 37 -10.72 -1.59 2.08
N PRO A 38 -11.28 -0.41 1.77
CA PRO A 38 -12.62 -0.32 1.20
C PRO A 38 -12.72 -0.98 -0.17
N VAL A 39 -11.69 -0.87 -1.00
CA VAL A 39 -11.65 -1.54 -2.32
C VAL A 39 -11.66 -3.05 -2.16
N ILE A 40 -10.82 -3.60 -1.28
CA ILE A 40 -10.79 -5.03 -0.97
C ILE A 40 -12.15 -5.50 -0.42
N GLY A 41 -12.73 -4.74 0.51
CA GLY A 41 -14.05 -5.04 1.08
C GLY A 41 -15.17 -5.03 0.03
N TYR A 42 -15.17 -4.06 -0.88
CA TYR A 42 -16.11 -4.01 -1.99
C TYR A 42 -15.94 -5.19 -2.96
N LEU A 43 -14.71 -5.58 -3.27
CA LEU A 43 -14.43 -6.75 -4.12
C LEU A 43 -14.88 -8.05 -3.45
N PHE A 44 -14.72 -8.17 -2.13
CA PHE A 44 -15.25 -9.31 -1.37
C PHE A 44 -16.78 -9.32 -1.41
N TYR A 45 -17.43 -8.19 -1.16
CA TYR A 45 -18.88 -8.05 -1.28
C TYR A 45 -19.36 -8.50 -2.66
N LYS A 46 -18.75 -7.99 -3.72
CA LYS A 46 -19.07 -8.37 -5.11
C LYS A 46 -18.93 -9.87 -5.36
N SER A 47 -17.84 -10.48 -4.87
CA SER A 47 -17.58 -11.90 -5.05
C SER A 47 -18.71 -12.76 -4.47
N PHE A 48 -19.19 -12.43 -3.27
CA PHE A 48 -20.22 -13.21 -2.59
C PHE A 48 -21.65 -12.80 -2.96
N ALA A 49 -21.95 -11.50 -3.04
CA ALA A 49 -23.31 -10.98 -3.19
C ALA A 49 -23.78 -10.91 -4.64
N GLU A 50 -22.89 -10.62 -5.59
CA GLU A 50 -23.26 -10.48 -7.01
C GLU A 50 -22.88 -11.73 -7.82
N ILE A 51 -21.65 -12.23 -7.63
CA ILE A 51 -21.11 -13.36 -8.39
C ILE A 51 -21.53 -14.71 -7.75
N ASN A 52 -22.02 -14.70 -6.51
CA ASN A 52 -22.39 -15.91 -5.76
C ASN A 52 -21.25 -16.96 -5.74
N MET A 53 -20.01 -16.48 -5.64
CA MET A 53 -18.82 -17.33 -5.64
C MET A 53 -18.83 -18.23 -4.39
N SER A 54 -18.56 -19.53 -4.58
CA SER A 54 -18.43 -20.44 -3.45
C SER A 54 -17.23 -20.07 -2.58
N VAL A 55 -17.34 -20.30 -1.27
CA VAL A 55 -16.26 -19.97 -0.30
C VAL A 55 -14.95 -20.66 -0.66
N ILE A 56 -15.01 -21.89 -1.18
CA ILE A 56 -13.83 -22.66 -1.61
C ILE A 56 -13.17 -22.00 -2.81
N SER A 57 -13.96 -21.60 -3.82
CA SER A 57 -13.41 -20.93 -5.01
C SER A 57 -12.81 -19.57 -4.64
N PHE A 58 -13.49 -18.80 -3.78
CA PHE A 58 -12.96 -17.55 -3.25
C PHE A 58 -11.63 -17.74 -2.52
N ALA A 59 -11.55 -18.71 -1.60
CA ALA A 59 -10.34 -18.99 -0.85
C ALA A 59 -9.18 -19.39 -1.78
N GLY A 60 -9.44 -20.20 -2.81
CA GLY A 60 -8.45 -20.57 -3.82
C GLY A 60 -7.90 -19.35 -4.56
N TRP A 61 -8.77 -18.47 -5.06
CA TRP A 61 -8.36 -17.24 -5.75
C TRP A 61 -7.64 -16.25 -4.82
N PHE A 62 -8.09 -16.11 -3.58
CA PHE A 62 -7.48 -15.23 -2.60
C PHE A 62 -6.05 -15.69 -2.26
N LEU A 63 -5.86 -16.99 -1.98
CA LEU A 63 -4.54 -17.55 -1.69
C LEU A 63 -3.60 -17.47 -2.90
N LEU A 64 -4.11 -17.73 -4.11
CA LEU A 64 -3.34 -17.56 -5.35
C LEU A 64 -2.91 -16.11 -5.54
N GLY A 65 -3.81 -15.15 -5.30
CA GLY A 65 -3.50 -13.72 -5.35
C GLY A 65 -2.41 -13.32 -4.37
N LEU A 66 -2.46 -13.83 -3.13
CA LEU A 66 -1.39 -13.61 -2.13
C LEU A 66 -0.05 -14.21 -2.57
N ALA A 67 -0.04 -15.41 -3.17
CA ALA A 67 1.18 -16.01 -3.69
C ALA A 67 1.77 -15.21 -4.87
N ILE A 68 0.93 -14.66 -5.75
CA ILE A 68 1.37 -13.77 -6.83
C ILE A 68 1.91 -12.46 -6.26
N TRP A 69 1.27 -11.92 -5.21
CA TRP A 69 1.72 -10.70 -4.55
C TRP A 69 3.13 -10.85 -3.97
N THR A 70 3.44 -11.94 -3.27
CA THR A 70 4.79 -12.13 -2.70
C THR A 70 5.88 -12.21 -3.78
N ILE A 71 5.59 -12.83 -4.93
CA ILE A 71 6.50 -12.83 -6.09
C ILE A 71 6.65 -11.41 -6.66
N THR A 72 5.54 -10.69 -6.82
CA THR A 72 5.53 -9.32 -7.33
C THR A 72 6.32 -8.38 -6.42
N GLU A 73 6.13 -8.50 -5.11
CA GLU A 73 6.88 -7.75 -4.08
C GLU A 73 8.38 -7.98 -4.23
N TYR A 74 8.81 -9.25 -4.34
CA TYR A 74 10.22 -9.58 -4.49
C TYR A 74 10.84 -9.01 -5.78
N ILE A 75 10.09 -8.97 -6.88
CA ILE A 75 10.59 -8.44 -8.16
C ILE A 75 10.68 -6.91 -8.15
N LEU A 76 9.78 -6.22 -7.42
CA LEU A 76 9.73 -4.76 -7.37
C LEU A 76 10.63 -4.13 -6.30
N HIS A 77 11.02 -4.90 -5.27
CA HIS A 77 12.00 -4.50 -4.26
C HIS A 77 13.42 -4.42 -4.83
#